data_AF-A0A445A388-F1
#
_entry.id   AF-A0A445A388-F1
#
_cell.length_a   1.000
_cell.length_b   1.000
_cell.length_c   1.000
_cell.angle_alpha   90.00
_cell.angle_beta   90.00
_cell.angle_gamma   90.00
#
_symmetry.space_group_name_H-M   'P 1'
#
loop_
_entity.id
_entity.type
_entity.pdbx_description
1 polymer ?
#
loop_
_entity_poly.entity_id
_entity_poly.type
_entity_poly.pdbx_seq_one_letter_code
_entity_poly.pdbx_strand_id
1 'polypeptide(L)'
;MQYLRRELAKIDESWTVARFDSLPHFVHILTSKDRDAAAQLLKEQSDVVEEVVDEVVQTYHSGFNKAIQNYSQILKFFSDSTESISVLKVDLAEAKKHLSARNKQLHQLWYHSVTLRHIISLLDQIEGIAKVLEEMHLKVAFSACMYTFVHAS
;
A
#
# COMPACT_ATOMS: atom_id res chain seq x y z
N MET A 1 33.11 -15.88 -17.66
CA MET A 1 33.77 -14.57 -17.37
C MET A 1 35.25 -14.55 -16.95
N GLN A 2 35.70 -14.92 -15.73
CA GLN A 2 37.13 -14.75 -15.35
C GLN A 2 38.11 -15.68 -16.10
N TYR A 3 37.64 -16.84 -16.56
CA TYR A 3 38.43 -17.77 -17.37
C TYR A 3 38.59 -17.25 -18.81
N LEU A 4 37.49 -16.90 -19.46
CA LEU A 4 37.48 -16.31 -20.81
C LEU A 4 38.23 -14.98 -20.91
N ARG A 5 38.16 -14.12 -19.89
CA ARG A 5 39.01 -12.91 -19.83
C ARG A 5 40.51 -13.22 -19.78
N ARG A 6 40.91 -14.33 -19.15
CA ARG A 6 42.30 -14.77 -19.12
C ARG A 6 42.72 -15.38 -20.46
N GLU A 7 41.82 -16.05 -21.16
CA GLU A 7 42.04 -16.58 -22.51
C GLU A 7 42.18 -15.44 -23.53
N LEU A 8 41.30 -14.43 -23.49
CA LEU A 8 41.41 -13.22 -24.32
C LEU A 8 42.70 -12.43 -24.07
N ALA A 9 43.19 -12.42 -22.83
CA ALA A 9 44.46 -11.78 -22.49
C ALA A 9 45.69 -12.49 -23.08
N LYS A 10 45.54 -13.72 -23.59
CA LYS A 10 46.61 -14.45 -24.32
C LYS A 10 46.65 -14.12 -25.81
N ILE A 11 45.63 -13.43 -26.34
CA ILE A 11 45.60 -12.99 -27.74
C ILE A 11 46.58 -11.82 -27.88
N ASP A 12 47.41 -11.86 -28.91
CA ASP A 12 48.43 -10.84 -29.14
C ASP A 12 47.79 -9.45 -29.33
N GLU A 13 48.38 -8.44 -28.72
CA GLU A 13 47.90 -7.06 -28.72
C GLU A 13 47.84 -6.48 -30.16
N SER A 14 48.61 -7.06 -31.10
CA SER A 14 48.59 -6.75 -32.54
C SER A 14 47.21 -6.92 -33.19
N TRP A 15 46.35 -7.77 -32.64
CA TRP A 15 44.99 -8.02 -33.12
C TRP A 15 43.96 -7.03 -32.58
N THR A 16 44.32 -6.24 -31.57
CA THR A 16 43.41 -5.27 -30.91
C THR A 16 43.48 -3.86 -31.50
N VAL A 17 44.37 -3.64 -32.46
CA VAL A 17 44.61 -2.33 -33.09
C VAL A 17 43.45 -1.95 -34.00
N ALA A 18 42.97 -0.70 -33.89
CA ALA A 18 41.81 -0.19 -34.64
C ALA A 18 41.96 -0.25 -36.17
N ARG A 19 43.18 -0.41 -36.70
CA ARG A 19 43.46 -0.59 -38.13
C ARG A 19 44.26 -1.88 -38.31
N PHE A 20 43.54 -2.96 -38.55
CA PHE A 20 44.13 -4.27 -38.78
C PHE A 20 44.94 -4.30 -40.09
N ASP A 21 46.20 -4.69 -40.00
CA ASP A 21 47.05 -4.98 -41.17
C ASP A 21 47.32 -6.48 -41.23
N SER A 22 46.76 -7.14 -42.25
CA SER A 22 46.84 -8.58 -42.40
C SER A 22 48.19 -9.06 -42.93
N LEU A 23 48.94 -8.21 -43.62
CA LEU A 23 50.16 -8.59 -44.33
C LEU A 23 51.25 -9.16 -43.40
N PRO A 24 51.58 -8.51 -42.27
CA PRO A 24 52.58 -9.03 -41.33
C PRO A 24 52.19 -10.39 -40.75
N HIS A 25 50.90 -10.61 -40.51
CA HIS A 25 50.37 -11.85 -39.95
C HIS A 25 50.46 -13.00 -40.97
N PHE A 26 50.11 -12.76 -42.24
CA PHE A 26 50.29 -13.73 -43.32
C PHE A 26 51.77 -14.07 -43.57
N VAL A 27 52.64 -13.05 -43.54
CA VAL A 27 54.09 -13.26 -43.68
C VAL A 27 54.63 -14.06 -42.52
N HIS A 28 54.21 -13.80 -41.28
CA HIS A 28 54.62 -14.57 -40.12
C HIS A 28 54.23 -16.05 -40.25
N ILE A 29 53.00 -16.35 -40.69
CA ILE A 29 52.54 -17.72 -40.92
C ILE A 29 53.35 -18.39 -42.03
N LEU A 30 53.57 -17.73 -43.17
CA LEU A 30 54.32 -18.27 -44.30
C LEU A 30 55.83 -18.42 -44.04
N THR A 31 56.40 -17.60 -43.16
CA THR A 31 57.83 -17.63 -42.82
C THR A 31 58.12 -18.56 -41.63
N SER A 32 57.08 -18.99 -40.90
CA SER A 32 57.21 -19.94 -39.80
C SER A 32 57.69 -21.32 -40.29
N LYS A 33 58.48 -22.00 -39.44
CA LYS A 33 58.99 -23.35 -39.72
C LYS A 33 57.89 -24.41 -39.81
N ASP A 34 56.75 -24.16 -39.17
CA ASP A 34 55.63 -25.09 -39.05
C ASP A 34 54.31 -24.33 -39.29
N ARG A 35 53.95 -24.22 -40.57
CA ARG A 35 52.86 -23.37 -41.04
C ARG A 35 51.49 -23.87 -40.60
N ASP A 36 51.32 -25.19 -40.54
CA ASP A 36 50.09 -25.84 -40.11
C ASP A 36 49.85 -25.59 -38.62
N ALA A 37 50.90 -25.66 -37.78
CA ALA A 37 50.81 -25.34 -36.36
C ALA A 37 50.44 -23.87 -36.11
N ALA A 38 51.00 -22.93 -36.89
CA ALA A 38 50.67 -21.50 -36.77
C ALA A 38 49.22 -21.19 -37.21
N ALA A 39 48.74 -21.85 -38.27
CA ALA A 39 47.35 -21.74 -38.71
C ALA A 39 46.37 -22.38 -37.72
N GLN A 40 46.74 -23.50 -37.12
CA GLN A 40 45.94 -24.18 -36.09
C GLN A 40 45.79 -23.32 -34.84
N LEU A 41 46.88 -22.70 -34.37
CA LEU A 41 46.85 -21.77 -33.24
C LEU A 41 45.94 -20.56 -33.49
N LEU A 42 45.99 -19.99 -34.72
CA LEU A 42 45.11 -18.87 -35.08
C LEU A 42 43.63 -19.30 -35.07
N LYS A 43 43.35 -20.53 -35.51
CA LYS A 43 42.00 -21.09 -35.48
C LYS A 43 41.51 -21.29 -34.05
N GLU A 44 42.34 -21.84 -33.17
CA GLU A 44 42.03 -21.97 -31.74
C GLU A 44 41.76 -20.60 -31.09
N GLN A 45 42.54 -19.57 -31.42
CA GLN A 45 42.30 -18.21 -30.94
C GLN A 45 40.97 -17.63 -31.46
N SER A 46 40.62 -17.89 -32.73
CA SER A 46 39.35 -17.47 -33.32
C SER A 46 38.16 -18.15 -32.62
N ASP A 47 38.26 -19.46 -32.39
CA ASP A 47 37.21 -20.25 -31.73
C ASP A 47 36.97 -19.75 -30.29
N VAL A 48 38.04 -19.40 -29.56
CA VAL A 48 37.94 -18.77 -28.23
C VAL A 48 37.22 -17.42 -28.30
N VAL A 49 37.51 -16.58 -29.29
CA VAL A 49 36.83 -15.28 -29.44
C VAL A 49 35.35 -15.47 -29.75
N GLU A 50 35.00 -16.42 -30.61
CA GLU A 50 33.61 -16.74 -30.96
C GLU A 50 32.82 -17.20 -29.72
N GLU A 51 33.39 -18.09 -28.91
CA GLU A 51 32.78 -18.53 -27.64
C GLU A 51 32.53 -17.36 -26.67
N VAL A 52 33.48 -16.42 -26.57
CA VAL A 52 33.32 -15.24 -25.70
C VAL A 52 32.22 -14.33 -26.21
N VAL A 53 32.16 -14.10 -27.52
CA VAL A 53 31.16 -13.24 -28.15
C VAL A 53 29.76 -13.83 -27.91
N ASP A 54 29.59 -15.14 -28.07
CA ASP A 54 28.33 -15.83 -27.80
C ASP A 54 27.94 -15.74 -26.31
N GLU A 55 28.87 -15.94 -25.37
CA GLU A 55 28.58 -15.77 -23.93
C GLU A 55 28.16 -14.34 -23.60
N VAL A 56 28.82 -13.32 -24.18
CA VAL A 56 28.47 -11.91 -23.97
C VAL A 56 27.08 -11.60 -24.53
N VAL A 57 26.79 -12.04 -25.75
CA VAL A 57 25.48 -11.85 -26.40
C VAL A 57 24.38 -12.52 -25.59
N GLN A 58 24.59 -13.77 -25.18
CA GLN A 58 23.62 -14.52 -24.39
C GLN A 58 23.40 -13.90 -23.00
N THR A 59 24.47 -13.43 -22.35
CA THR A 59 24.37 -12.71 -21.08
C THR A 59 23.56 -11.43 -21.24
N TYR A 60 23.83 -10.64 -22.28
CA TYR A 60 23.11 -9.41 -22.58
C TYR A 60 21.62 -9.67 -22.83
N HIS A 61 21.28 -10.63 -23.69
CA HIS A 61 19.89 -11.00 -23.97
C HIS A 61 19.18 -11.52 -22.72
N SER A 62 19.83 -12.35 -21.91
CA SER A 62 19.24 -12.87 -20.68
C SER A 62 19.00 -11.76 -19.65
N GLY A 63 19.95 -10.84 -19.50
CA GLY A 63 19.85 -9.70 -18.59
C GLY A 63 18.76 -8.73 -19.01
N PHE A 64 18.70 -8.41 -20.31
CA PHE A 64 17.66 -7.57 -20.89
C PHE A 64 16.27 -8.19 -20.71
N ASN A 65 16.09 -9.47 -21.04
CA ASN A 65 14.82 -10.16 -20.86
C ASN A 65 14.38 -10.21 -19.40
N LYS A 66 15.30 -10.45 -18.45
CA LYS A 66 15.01 -10.39 -17.02
C LYS A 66 14.58 -8.98 -16.59
N ALA A 67 15.25 -7.94 -17.07
CA ALA A 67 14.89 -6.56 -16.77
C ALA A 67 13.48 -6.22 -17.31
N ILE A 68 13.15 -6.64 -18.53
CA ILE A 68 11.82 -6.46 -19.14
C ILE A 68 10.75 -7.21 -18.33
N GLN A 69 11.01 -8.46 -17.93
CA GLN A 69 10.08 -9.24 -17.11
C GLN A 69 9.84 -8.59 -15.75
N ASN A 70 10.90 -8.17 -15.05
CA ASN A 70 10.79 -7.49 -13.77
C ASN A 70 9.98 -6.19 -13.89
N TYR A 71 10.25 -5.40 -14.93
CA TYR A 71 9.48 -4.17 -15.18
C TYR A 71 8.00 -4.47 -15.43
N SER A 72 7.69 -5.49 -16.22
CA SER A 72 6.31 -5.93 -16.48
C SER A 72 5.61 -6.39 -15.19
N GLN A 73 6.30 -7.10 -14.31
CA GLN A 73 5.77 -7.50 -13.00
C GLN A 73 5.51 -6.30 -12.10
N ILE A 74 6.42 -5.32 -12.07
CA ILE A 74 6.25 -4.08 -11.31
C ILE A 74 5.00 -3.33 -11.81
N LEU A 75 4.84 -3.18 -13.12
CA LEU A 75 3.65 -2.56 -13.71
C LEU A 75 2.36 -3.28 -13.33
N LYS A 76 2.38 -4.62 -13.33
CA LYS A 76 1.24 -5.42 -12.89
C LYS A 76 0.91 -5.16 -11.42
N PHE A 77 1.91 -5.15 -10.53
CA PHE A 77 1.69 -4.85 -9.11
C PHE A 77 1.11 -3.45 -8.89
N PHE A 78 1.53 -2.45 -9.67
CA PHE A 78 0.93 -1.10 -9.61
C PHE A 78 -0.53 -1.10 -10.07
N SER A 79 -0.86 -1.84 -11.14
CA SER A 79 -2.24 -2.00 -11.61
C SER A 79 -3.11 -2.65 -10.54
N ASP A 80 -2.68 -3.80 -10.00
CA ASP A 80 -3.39 -4.55 -8.97
C ASP A 80 -3.58 -3.72 -7.69
N SER A 81 -2.56 -2.94 -7.32
CA SER A 81 -2.62 -2.02 -6.16
C SER A 81 -3.62 -0.88 -6.41
N THR A 82 -3.66 -0.33 -7.61
CA THR A 82 -4.59 0.74 -7.98
C THR A 82 -6.03 0.25 -7.91
N GLU A 83 -6.30 -0.95 -8.42
CA GLU A 83 -7.60 -1.60 -8.33
C GLU A 83 -7.98 -1.86 -6.87
N SER A 84 -7.08 -2.44 -6.08
CA SER A 84 -7.32 -2.70 -4.65
C SER A 84 -7.64 -1.43 -3.86
N ILE A 85 -6.93 -0.32 -4.13
CA ILE A 85 -7.21 0.99 -3.52
C ILE A 85 -8.58 1.50 -3.92
N SER A 86 -9.01 1.27 -5.17
CA SER A 86 -10.32 1.69 -5.64
C SER A 86 -11.45 0.99 -4.88
N VAL A 87 -11.32 -0.31 -4.65
CA VAL A 87 -12.26 -1.12 -3.86
C VAL A 87 -12.28 -0.63 -2.41
N LEU A 88 -11.12 -0.49 -1.78
CA LEU A 88 -11.03 0.00 -0.39
C LEU A 88 -11.66 1.39 -0.20
N LYS A 89 -11.56 2.28 -1.20
CA LYS A 89 -12.23 3.59 -1.16
C LYS A 89 -13.75 3.47 -1.14
N VAL A 90 -14.30 2.53 -1.90
CA VAL A 90 -15.75 2.26 -1.92
C VAL A 90 -16.20 1.71 -0.57
N ASP A 91 -15.50 0.70 -0.06
CA ASP A 91 -15.81 0.07 1.24
C ASP A 91 -15.75 1.10 2.38
N LEU A 92 -14.73 1.96 2.38
CA LEU A 92 -14.61 3.03 3.37
C LEU A 92 -15.76 4.04 3.27
N ALA A 93 -16.19 4.39 2.07
CA ALA A 93 -17.31 5.30 1.86
C ALA A 93 -18.62 4.70 2.39
N GLU A 94 -18.84 3.40 2.17
CA GLU A 94 -19.99 2.67 2.68
C GLU A 94 -19.96 2.56 4.21
N ALA A 95 -18.82 2.19 4.79
CA ALA A 95 -18.64 2.15 6.25
C ALA A 95 -18.91 3.52 6.88
N LYS A 96 -18.39 4.60 6.29
CA LYS A 96 -18.66 5.99 6.72
C LYS A 96 -20.15 6.32 6.66
N LYS A 97 -20.85 5.90 5.61
CA LYS A 97 -22.30 6.11 5.46
C LYS A 97 -23.07 5.41 6.58
N HIS A 98 -22.75 4.15 6.87
CA HIS A 98 -23.38 3.41 7.96
C HIS A 98 -23.12 4.05 9.32
N LEU A 99 -21.87 4.44 9.59
CA LEU A 99 -21.51 5.10 10.84
C LEU A 99 -22.24 6.43 11.02
N SER A 100 -22.34 7.24 9.96
CA SER A 100 -23.07 8.50 9.98
C SER A 100 -24.56 8.30 10.27
N ALA A 101 -25.19 7.29 9.66
CA ALA A 101 -26.59 6.95 9.93
C ALA A 101 -26.79 6.54 11.41
N ARG A 102 -25.91 5.68 11.95
CA ARG A 102 -25.95 5.27 13.36
C ARG A 102 -25.72 6.44 14.32
N ASN A 103 -24.80 7.35 13.99
CA ASN A 103 -24.54 8.54 14.81
C ASN A 103 -25.76 9.46 14.88
N LYS A 104 -26.48 9.65 13.77
CA LYS A 104 -27.75 10.41 13.74
C LYS A 104 -28.82 9.77 14.63
N GLN A 105 -28.98 8.45 14.53
CA GLN A 105 -29.91 7.71 15.39
C GLN A 105 -29.56 7.86 16.87
N LEU A 106 -28.27 7.78 17.22
CA LEU A 106 -27.82 7.95 18.59
C LEU A 106 -28.09 9.37 19.13
N HIS A 107 -27.87 10.40 18.32
CA HIS A 107 -28.21 11.78 18.68
C HIS A 107 -29.71 11.97 18.93
N GLN A 108 -30.57 11.36 18.09
CA GLN A 108 -32.02 11.38 18.31
C GLN A 108 -32.39 10.71 19.63
N LEU A 109 -31.87 9.51 19.90
CA LEU A 109 -32.12 8.79 21.14
C LEU A 109 -31.64 9.57 22.37
N TRP A 110 -30.48 10.23 22.27
CA TRP A 110 -29.98 11.09 23.34
C TRP A 110 -30.91 12.28 23.60
N TYR A 111 -31.37 12.96 22.55
CA TYR A 111 -32.30 14.08 22.69
C TYR A 111 -33.64 13.64 23.30
N HIS A 112 -34.17 12.50 22.86
CA HIS A 112 -35.36 11.88 23.47
C HIS A 112 -35.13 11.58 24.96
N SER A 113 -33.96 11.04 25.32
CA SER A 113 -33.61 10.72 26.71
C SER A 113 -33.53 11.98 27.59
N VAL A 114 -32.92 13.07 27.09
CA VAL A 114 -32.88 14.37 27.78
C VAL A 114 -34.28 14.92 27.97
N THR A 115 -35.11 14.88 26.93
CA THR A 115 -36.49 15.40 26.96
C THR A 115 -37.33 14.63 27.98
N LEU A 116 -37.24 13.30 27.99
CA LEU A 116 -37.96 12.46 28.95
C LEU A 116 -37.54 12.76 30.39
N ARG A 117 -36.24 12.97 30.66
CA ARG A 117 -35.78 13.41 32.00
C ARG A 117 -36.40 14.75 32.41
N HIS A 118 -36.49 15.70 31.50
CA HIS A 118 -37.13 16.98 31.80
C HIS A 118 -38.62 16.82 32.09
N ILE A 119 -39.34 16.00 31.31
CA ILE A 119 -40.74 15.70 31.55
C ILE A 119 -40.94 15.07 32.93
N ILE A 120 -40.11 14.09 33.31
CA ILE A 120 -40.18 13.48 34.65
C ILE A 120 -40.00 14.55 35.73
N SER A 121 -39.01 15.43 35.59
CA SER A 121 -38.80 16.52 36.54
C SER A 121 -39.98 17.49 36.64
N LEU A 122 -40.66 17.78 35.52
CA LEU A 122 -41.88 18.61 35.54
C LEU A 122 -43.04 17.88 36.22
N LEU A 123 -43.19 16.57 36.00
CA LEU A 123 -44.19 15.77 36.67
C LEU A 123 -43.97 15.73 38.19
N ASP A 124 -42.72 15.56 38.64
CA ASP A 124 -42.36 15.61 40.06
C ASP A 124 -42.69 16.98 40.68
N GLN A 125 -42.47 18.08 39.94
CA GLN A 125 -42.83 19.43 40.38
C GLN A 125 -44.35 19.60 40.50
N ILE A 126 -45.12 19.11 39.53
CA ILE A 126 -46.58 19.15 39.56
C ILE A 126 -47.11 18.36 40.76
N GLU A 127 -46.57 17.17 41.01
CA GLU A 127 -46.94 16.35 42.17
C GLU A 127 -46.61 17.07 43.49
N GLY A 128 -45.44 17.71 43.57
CA GLY A 128 -45.04 18.52 44.73
C GLY A 128 -46.02 19.66 45.01
N ILE A 129 -46.44 20.40 43.98
CA ILE A 129 -47.44 21.48 44.12
C ILE A 129 -48.79 20.93 44.56
N ALA A 130 -49.24 19.81 43.97
CA ALA A 130 -50.51 19.18 44.31
C ALA A 130 -50.57 18.80 45.81
N LYS A 131 -49.50 18.19 46.34
CA LYS A 131 -49.39 17.83 47.77
C LYS A 131 -49.50 19.06 48.68
N VAL A 132 -48.80 20.15 48.36
CA VAL A 132 -48.87 21.37 49.16
C VAL A 132 -50.28 21.97 49.14
N LEU A 133 -50.95 21.97 47.98
CA LEU A 133 -52.33 22.42 47.86
C LEU A 133 -53.26 21.59 48.75
N GLU A 134 -53.14 20.26 48.73
CA GLU A 134 -53.92 19.37 49.61
C GLU A 134 -53.70 19.69 51.10
N GLU A 135 -52.46 19.89 51.52
CA GLU A 135 -52.14 20.29 52.90
C GLU A 135 -52.74 21.65 53.27
N MET A 136 -52.68 22.64 52.36
CA MET A 136 -53.29 23.95 52.58
C MET A 136 -54.82 23.84 52.70
N HIS A 137 -55.47 23.07 51.82
CA HIS A 137 -56.90 22.83 51.88
C HIS A 137 -57.31 22.19 53.21
N LEU A 138 -56.55 21.22 53.70
CA LEU A 138 -56.79 20.58 55.00
C LEU A 138 -56.69 21.58 56.16
N LYS A 139 -55.66 22.44 56.16
CA LYS A 139 -55.47 23.48 57.19
C LYS A 139 -56.59 24.51 57.18
N VAL A 140 -57.01 24.96 56.00
CA VAL A 140 -58.14 25.90 55.85
C VAL A 140 -59.44 25.27 56.35
N ALA A 141 -59.72 24.02 55.96
CA ALA A 141 -60.91 23.31 56.43
C ALA A 141 -60.92 23.13 57.97
N PHE A 142 -59.77 22.79 58.55
CA PHE A 142 -59.61 22.66 60.01
C PHE A 142 -59.85 24.01 60.72
N SER A 143 -59.25 25.09 60.21
CA SER A 143 -59.46 26.43 60.76
C SER A 143 -60.92 26.87 60.67
N ALA A 144 -61.60 26.60 59.56
CA ALA A 144 -63.02 26.91 59.40
C ALA A 144 -63.88 26.13 60.42
N CYS A 145 -63.60 24.85 60.62
CA CYS A 145 -64.28 24.00 61.61
C CYS A 145 -64.09 24.54 63.04
N MET A 146 -62.86 24.89 63.42
CA MET A 146 -62.56 25.50 64.72
C MET A 146 -63.28 26.84 64.91
N TYR A 147 -63.33 27.68 63.87
CA TYR A 147 -64.02 28.96 63.93
C TYR A 147 -65.52 28.78 64.17
N THR A 148 -66.15 27.83 63.48
CA THR A 148 -67.56 27.48 63.69
C THR A 148 -67.83 26.90 65.07
N PHE A 149 -66.91 26.08 65.62
CA PHE A 149 -67.05 25.49 66.95
C PHE A 149 -66.95 26.55 68.06
N VAL A 150 -65.99 27.47 67.96
CA VAL A 150 -65.80 28.57 68.92
C VAL A 150 -66.94 29.57 68.89
N HIS A 151 -67.53 29.86 67.72
CA HIS A 151 -68.66 30.80 67.61
C HIS A 151 -70.04 30.15 67.83
N ALA A 152 -70.11 28.82 67.94
CA ALA A 152 -71.34 28.08 68.25
C ALA A 152 -71.43 27.64 69.73
N SER A 153 -70.40 27.91 70.55
CA SER A 153 -70.37 27.68 72.01
C SER A 153 -70.64 28.97 72.76
#